data_AF-A0A537H502-F1
#
_entry.id   AF-A0A537H502-F1
#
_cell.length_a   1.000
_cell.length_b   1.000
_cell.length_c   1.000
_cell.angle_alpha   90.00
_cell.angle_beta   90.00
_cell.angle_gamma   90.00
#
_symmetry.space_group_name_H-M   'P 1'
#
loop_
_entity.id
_entity.type
_entity.pdbx_description
1 polymer ?
#
loop_
_entity_poly.entity_id
_entity_poly.type
_entity_poly.pdbx_seq_one_letter_code
_entity_poly.pdbx_strand_id
1 'polypeptide(L)'
;MQTHSTIETLQPKTWQLDATSRGLEGYLYHCVLCDEALVLSKHQINPQKIQILFNNICPGCSFGLDKVLGCRPSILPPGRRLLTNLKCPDAEMLLEPDDPLEHQTRRGGSLPRDLQPSITTGIEAIDKILILKKGQLVFLQGEPSNALSLLLCVRATLPPPRGLNTDVVFIDAGNLFDTYTIAQHITNLELDDERVHGRIHLSRAFTHHQVYNLIMDKLPSALDEYEARLAVVSDITALFCDPDVRDKKESIDIF
;
A
#
# COMPACT_ATOMS: atom_id res chain seq x y z
N MET A 1 -49.96 -13.80 21.17
CA MET A 1 -49.05 -12.63 21.21
C MET A 1 -47.91 -12.91 20.24
N GLN A 2 -48.08 -12.52 18.98
CA GLN A 2 -47.03 -12.61 17.96
C GLN A 2 -46.28 -11.28 17.94
N THR A 3 -45.02 -11.30 18.33
CA THR A 3 -44.10 -10.16 18.22
C THR A 3 -43.55 -10.12 16.81
N HIS A 4 -44.14 -9.29 15.96
CA HIS A 4 -43.53 -8.91 14.69
C HIS A 4 -42.39 -7.93 14.96
N SER A 5 -41.14 -8.41 14.91
CA SER A 5 -39.97 -7.55 14.75
C SER A 5 -39.88 -7.14 13.28
N THR A 6 -40.42 -5.99 12.94
CA THR A 6 -40.17 -5.35 11.64
C THR A 6 -38.72 -4.87 11.65
N ILE A 7 -37.82 -5.63 11.01
CA ILE A 7 -36.50 -5.13 10.66
C ILE A 7 -36.75 -4.11 9.55
N GLU A 8 -36.83 -2.84 9.92
CA GLU A 8 -36.79 -1.74 8.96
C GLU A 8 -35.46 -1.82 8.21
N THR A 9 -35.55 -2.13 6.92
CA THR A 9 -34.44 -2.09 5.99
C THR A 9 -34.01 -0.63 5.90
N LEU A 10 -32.80 -0.32 6.39
CA LEU A 10 -32.19 1.00 6.26
C LEU A 10 -32.24 1.40 4.77
N GLN A 11 -33.07 2.38 4.45
CA GLN A 11 -33.17 2.95 3.11
C GLN A 11 -31.78 3.50 2.73
N PRO A 12 -31.26 3.16 1.54
CA PRO A 12 -29.94 3.64 1.13
C PRO A 12 -29.95 5.17 1.04
N LYS A 13 -28.97 5.83 1.69
CA LYS A 13 -28.83 7.30 1.69
C LYS A 13 -28.50 7.89 0.30
N THR A 14 -28.38 7.05 -0.72
CA THR A 14 -28.20 7.44 -2.12
C THR A 14 -29.41 8.13 -2.76
N TRP A 15 -30.51 8.33 -2.03
CA TRP A 15 -31.69 9.11 -2.49
C TRP A 15 -31.35 10.55 -2.94
N GLN A 16 -30.17 11.07 -2.57
CA GLN A 16 -29.68 12.38 -3.03
C GLN A 16 -29.20 12.39 -4.49
N LEU A 17 -29.00 11.21 -5.09
CA LEU A 17 -28.67 11.07 -6.50
C LEU A 17 -29.96 10.81 -7.26
N ASP A 18 -30.55 11.87 -7.80
CA ASP A 18 -31.75 11.78 -8.63
C ASP A 18 -31.51 10.78 -9.77
N ALA A 19 -32.38 9.77 -9.87
CA ALA A 19 -32.34 8.74 -10.91
C ALA A 19 -32.64 9.38 -12.28
N THR A 20 -31.62 9.99 -12.86
CA THR A 20 -31.75 10.76 -14.09
C THR A 20 -31.39 9.85 -15.26
N SER A 21 -32.31 9.67 -16.21
CA SER A 21 -32.10 8.86 -17.43
C SER A 21 -31.24 9.56 -18.49
N ARG A 22 -30.78 10.79 -18.21
CA ARG A 22 -29.87 11.58 -19.05
C ARG A 22 -28.80 12.22 -18.16
N GLY A 23 -27.57 11.73 -18.30
CA GLY A 23 -26.39 12.27 -17.60
C GLY A 23 -25.10 11.69 -18.16
N LEU A 24 -23.96 12.23 -17.72
CA LEU A 24 -22.64 11.70 -18.09
C LEU A 24 -22.34 10.45 -17.25
N GLU A 25 -21.67 9.46 -17.82
CA GLU A 25 -21.16 8.32 -17.05
C GLU A 25 -20.08 8.80 -16.06
N GLY A 26 -20.11 8.22 -14.85
CA GLY A 26 -19.16 8.51 -13.80
C GLY A 26 -19.12 7.39 -12.76
N TYR A 27 -18.47 7.67 -11.64
CA TYR A 27 -18.17 6.73 -10.57
C TYR A 27 -18.68 7.26 -9.24
N LEU A 28 -19.51 6.46 -8.56
CA LEU A 28 -19.96 6.72 -7.21
C LEU A 28 -19.16 5.87 -6.23
N TYR A 29 -18.43 6.55 -5.35
CA TYR A 29 -17.80 5.98 -4.18
C TYR A 29 -18.75 6.05 -3.00
N HIS A 30 -19.00 4.91 -2.38
CA HIS A 30 -19.97 4.79 -1.30
C HIS A 30 -19.49 3.81 -0.23
N CYS A 31 -20.10 3.90 0.94
CA CYS A 31 -19.98 2.86 1.95
C CYS A 31 -20.87 1.67 1.56
N VAL A 32 -20.31 0.47 1.41
CA VAL A 32 -21.08 -0.75 1.10
C VAL A 32 -21.91 -1.26 2.29
N LEU A 33 -21.64 -0.75 3.51
CA LEU A 33 -22.32 -1.18 4.72
C LEU A 33 -23.59 -0.36 5.03
N CYS A 34 -23.53 0.96 4.83
CA CYS A 34 -24.63 1.88 5.18
C CYS A 34 -25.11 2.75 4.00
N ASP A 35 -24.60 2.47 2.79
CA ASP A 35 -24.94 3.18 1.56
C ASP A 35 -24.73 4.70 1.60
N GLU A 36 -23.85 5.17 2.50
CA GLU A 36 -23.43 6.58 2.55
C GLU A 36 -22.67 6.93 1.26
N ALA A 37 -23.14 7.94 0.54
CA ALA A 37 -22.48 8.45 -0.66
C ALA A 37 -21.29 9.35 -0.26
N LEU A 38 -20.08 8.98 -0.68
CA LEU A 38 -18.84 9.65 -0.26
C LEU A 38 -18.38 10.64 -1.31
N VAL A 39 -18.08 10.16 -2.52
CA VAL A 39 -17.59 10.96 -3.64
C VAL A 39 -18.29 10.52 -4.92
N LEU A 40 -18.69 11.49 -5.74
CA LEU A 40 -19.17 11.25 -7.09
C LEU A 40 -18.23 11.96 -8.06
N SER A 41 -17.70 11.22 -9.05
CA SER A 41 -16.68 11.74 -9.97
C SER A 41 -16.95 11.32 -11.40
N LYS A 42 -16.49 12.12 -12.37
CA LYS A 42 -16.47 11.74 -13.80
C LYS A 42 -15.38 10.70 -14.10
N HIS A 43 -14.28 10.77 -13.39
CA HIS A 43 -13.11 9.91 -13.59
C HIS A 43 -12.92 8.99 -12.39
N GLN A 44 -12.29 7.85 -12.64
CA GLN A 44 -11.93 6.93 -11.57
C GLN A 44 -10.84 7.59 -10.71
N ILE A 45 -11.10 7.66 -9.42
CA ILE A 45 -10.18 8.16 -8.38
C ILE A 45 -9.56 6.95 -7.66
N ASN A 46 -8.28 7.06 -7.33
CA ASN A 46 -7.60 6.09 -6.48
C ASN A 46 -8.34 5.96 -5.11
N PRO A 47 -8.83 4.77 -4.71
CA PRO A 47 -9.59 4.60 -3.47
C PRO A 47 -8.87 5.13 -2.22
N GLN A 48 -7.54 5.09 -2.20
CA GLN A 48 -6.72 5.59 -1.10
C GLN A 48 -6.88 7.10 -0.89
N LYS A 49 -6.99 7.89 -1.97
CA LYS A 49 -7.25 9.34 -1.88
C LYS A 49 -8.56 9.63 -1.15
N ILE A 50 -9.58 8.80 -1.39
CA ILE A 50 -10.88 8.92 -0.74
C ILE A 50 -10.77 8.51 0.73
N GLN A 51 -10.05 7.42 1.04
CA GLN A 51 -9.79 7.04 2.44
C GLN A 51 -9.10 8.19 3.19
N ILE A 52 -8.04 8.77 2.66
CA ILE A 52 -7.31 9.90 3.28
C ILE A 52 -8.21 11.11 3.50
N LEU A 53 -9.02 11.46 2.49
CA LEU A 53 -9.95 12.59 2.59
C LEU A 53 -10.90 12.45 3.78
N PHE A 54 -11.40 11.24 4.00
CA PHE A 54 -12.35 10.92 5.05
C PHE A 54 -11.71 10.39 6.35
N ASN A 55 -10.37 10.50 6.52
CA ASN A 55 -9.61 9.95 7.67
C ASN A 55 -9.85 8.44 7.88
N ASN A 56 -9.97 7.71 6.78
CA ASN A 56 -10.33 6.30 6.71
C ASN A 56 -11.62 5.94 7.47
N ILE A 57 -12.52 6.88 7.73
CA ILE A 57 -13.75 6.64 8.50
C ILE A 57 -14.98 7.04 7.68
N CYS A 58 -15.94 6.12 7.57
CA CYS A 58 -17.23 6.43 6.96
C CYS A 58 -17.99 7.42 7.84
N PRO A 59 -18.45 8.58 7.32
CA PRO A 59 -19.21 9.56 8.10
C PRO A 59 -20.60 9.06 8.49
N GLY A 60 -21.14 8.05 7.79
CA GLY A 60 -22.45 7.47 8.07
C GLY A 60 -22.46 6.45 9.20
N CYS A 61 -21.55 5.47 9.17
CA CYS A 61 -21.52 4.35 10.11
C CYS A 61 -20.26 4.26 10.98
N SER A 62 -19.29 5.17 10.79
CA SER A 62 -18.00 5.18 11.49
C SER A 62 -17.09 3.96 11.26
N PHE A 63 -17.42 3.05 10.34
CA PHE A 63 -16.54 1.94 9.97
C PHE A 63 -15.38 2.39 9.09
N GLY A 64 -14.27 1.65 9.18
CA GLY A 64 -13.05 1.84 8.38
C GLY A 64 -13.30 1.71 6.88
N LEU A 65 -12.99 2.76 6.12
CA LEU A 65 -13.17 2.79 4.66
C LEU A 65 -12.23 1.81 3.93
N ASP A 66 -11.13 1.40 4.55
CA ASP A 66 -10.27 0.30 4.11
C ASP A 66 -11.04 -1.01 3.86
N LYS A 67 -12.17 -1.21 4.56
CA LYS A 67 -13.00 -2.42 4.44
C LYS A 67 -14.33 -2.19 3.75
N VAL A 68 -14.86 -0.97 3.83
CA VAL A 68 -16.25 -0.69 3.42
C VAL A 68 -16.38 0.27 2.24
N LEU A 69 -15.28 0.77 1.68
CA LEU A 69 -15.32 1.62 0.49
C LEU A 69 -15.63 0.78 -0.75
N GLY A 70 -16.75 1.08 -1.39
CA GLY A 70 -17.14 0.54 -2.69
C GLY A 70 -17.12 1.63 -3.77
N CYS A 71 -16.93 1.20 -5.02
CA CYS A 71 -17.06 2.05 -6.20
C CYS A 71 -18.00 1.37 -7.20
N ARG A 72 -19.01 2.10 -7.68
CA ARG A 72 -19.91 1.62 -8.74
C ARG A 72 -20.08 2.66 -9.85
N PRO A 73 -20.22 2.25 -11.12
CA PRO A 73 -20.64 3.14 -12.19
C PRO A 73 -21.97 3.82 -11.85
N SER A 74 -22.11 5.11 -12.17
CA SER A 74 -23.30 5.91 -11.90
C SER A 74 -23.50 6.99 -12.97
N ILE A 75 -24.72 7.50 -13.07
CA ILE A 75 -25.08 8.58 -14.01
C ILE A 75 -25.03 9.91 -13.24
N LEU A 76 -24.27 10.86 -13.77
CA LEU A 76 -24.09 12.20 -13.19
C LEU A 76 -25.22 13.15 -13.64
N PRO A 77 -26.06 13.67 -12.72
CA PRO A 77 -27.01 14.73 -13.04
C PRO A 77 -26.34 15.96 -13.68
N PRO A 78 -26.92 16.52 -14.77
CA PRO A 78 -26.36 17.70 -15.42
C PRO A 78 -26.41 18.94 -14.53
N GLY A 79 -25.29 19.68 -14.44
CA GLY A 79 -25.24 21.03 -13.84
C GLY A 79 -25.08 21.12 -12.32
N ARG A 80 -25.02 20.00 -11.58
CA ARG A 80 -24.62 20.03 -10.16
C ARG A 80 -23.11 19.78 -10.03
N ARG A 81 -22.40 20.68 -9.32
CA ARG A 81 -21.11 20.35 -8.68
C ARG A 81 -21.44 19.31 -7.60
N LEU A 82 -21.45 18.02 -7.97
CA LEU A 82 -21.99 16.96 -7.12
C LEU A 82 -20.96 16.49 -6.12
N LEU A 83 -21.08 17.05 -4.93
CA LEU A 83 -20.28 16.77 -3.76
C LEU A 83 -21.22 16.06 -2.80
N THR A 84 -21.11 14.74 -2.73
CA THR A 84 -21.99 13.94 -1.86
C THR A 84 -21.68 14.16 -0.38
N ASN A 85 -20.52 14.73 -0.04
CA ASN A 85 -20.16 15.11 1.33
C ASN A 85 -19.40 16.44 1.38
N LEU A 86 -19.72 17.30 2.35
CA LEU A 86 -19.08 18.61 2.55
C LEU A 86 -17.57 18.54 2.78
N LYS A 87 -17.04 17.39 3.22
CA LYS A 87 -15.59 17.17 3.35
C LYS A 87 -14.86 17.10 2.01
N CYS A 88 -15.57 16.85 0.91
CA CYS A 88 -15.03 16.87 -0.45
C CYS A 88 -15.75 17.97 -1.23
N PRO A 89 -15.25 19.21 -1.28
CA PRO A 89 -15.89 20.31 -2.00
C PRO A 89 -15.56 20.33 -3.50
N ASP A 90 -14.56 19.58 -3.94
CA ASP A 90 -14.26 19.37 -5.35
C ASP A 90 -13.54 18.03 -5.55
N ALA A 91 -14.18 17.10 -6.24
CA ALA A 91 -13.58 15.80 -6.55
C ALA A 91 -12.44 15.92 -7.57
N GLU A 92 -12.41 17.00 -8.36
CA GLU A 92 -11.33 17.28 -9.31
C GLU A 92 -10.00 17.61 -8.59
N MET A 93 -10.03 17.99 -7.31
CA MET A 93 -8.81 18.12 -6.48
C MET A 93 -8.15 16.77 -6.14
N LEU A 94 -8.90 15.66 -6.17
CA LEU A 94 -8.34 14.31 -6.00
C LEU A 94 -7.77 13.76 -7.30
N LEU A 95 -8.01 14.47 -8.40
CA LEU A 95 -7.62 14.13 -9.76
C LEU A 95 -6.44 15.01 -10.21
N GLU A 96 -5.58 15.52 -9.30
CA GLU A 96 -4.36 16.27 -9.68
C GLU A 96 -3.73 15.59 -10.90
N PRO A 97 -3.38 16.37 -11.94
CA PRO A 97 -3.14 15.84 -13.27
C PRO A 97 -2.04 14.82 -13.16
N ASP A 98 -2.42 13.55 -13.31
CA ASP A 98 -1.47 12.47 -13.54
C ASP A 98 -0.60 12.98 -14.69
N ASP A 99 0.67 13.30 -14.42
CA ASP A 99 1.68 13.02 -15.42
C ASP A 99 1.55 11.51 -15.55
N PRO A 100 0.95 10.99 -16.64
CA PRO A 100 0.49 9.62 -16.64
C PRO A 100 1.70 8.76 -16.34
N LEU A 101 1.73 8.21 -15.13
CA LEU A 101 2.53 7.05 -14.82
C LEU A 101 1.89 5.94 -15.62
N GLU A 102 2.13 5.98 -16.93
CA GLU A 102 1.81 4.93 -17.86
C GLU A 102 2.30 3.67 -17.16
N HIS A 103 1.36 2.82 -16.74
CA HIS A 103 1.64 1.46 -16.35
C HIS A 103 2.03 0.67 -17.61
N GLN A 104 3.01 1.19 -18.34
CA GLN A 104 3.76 0.42 -19.26
C GLN A 104 4.71 -0.40 -18.40
N THR A 105 4.72 -1.70 -18.62
CA THR A 105 5.80 -2.59 -18.22
C THR A 105 7.08 -2.13 -18.94
N ARG A 106 7.64 -0.99 -18.54
CA ARG A 106 8.89 -0.49 -19.08
C ARG A 106 9.99 -1.24 -18.38
N ARG A 107 10.80 -1.92 -19.18
CA ARG A 107 12.09 -2.44 -18.75
C ARG A 107 12.96 -1.24 -18.36
N GLY A 108 12.93 -0.84 -17.09
CA GLY A 108 13.71 0.29 -16.57
C GLY A 108 15.23 0.06 -16.56
N GLY A 109 15.69 -1.17 -16.83
CA GLY A 109 17.10 -1.54 -16.82
C GLY A 109 17.62 -2.07 -18.15
N SER A 110 18.75 -1.54 -18.61
CA SER A 110 19.55 -2.09 -19.70
C SER A 110 20.34 -3.36 -19.30
N LEU A 111 20.22 -3.79 -18.03
CA LEU A 111 21.01 -4.89 -17.46
C LEU A 111 20.97 -6.14 -18.34
N PRO A 112 22.14 -6.72 -18.69
CA PRO A 112 22.24 -7.92 -19.49
C PRO A 112 21.37 -9.07 -18.94
N ARG A 113 20.84 -9.88 -19.86
CA ARG A 113 20.17 -11.16 -19.56
C ARG A 113 21.19 -12.21 -19.12
N ASP A 114 21.92 -11.93 -18.06
CA ASP A 114 22.41 -13.02 -17.24
C ASP A 114 21.19 -13.57 -16.49
N LEU A 115 20.72 -14.78 -16.78
CA LEU A 115 19.50 -15.31 -16.16
C LEU A 115 19.69 -15.66 -14.68
N GLN A 116 20.92 -15.56 -14.17
CA GLN A 116 21.23 -15.92 -12.79
C GLN A 116 20.68 -14.86 -11.82
N PRO A 117 19.80 -15.25 -10.88
CA PRO A 117 19.35 -14.36 -9.83
C PRO A 117 20.50 -14.07 -8.86
N SER A 118 20.53 -12.86 -8.30
CA SER A 118 21.47 -12.54 -7.21
C SER A 118 21.00 -13.13 -5.88
N ILE A 119 19.68 -13.25 -5.69
CA ILE A 119 19.04 -13.86 -4.52
C ILE A 119 17.78 -14.60 -5.00
N THR A 120 17.49 -15.74 -4.40
CA THR A 120 16.25 -16.49 -4.67
C THR A 120 15.31 -16.39 -3.48
N THR A 121 14.02 -16.61 -3.71
CA THR A 121 13.00 -16.77 -2.67
C THR A 121 12.98 -18.19 -2.11
N GLY A 122 13.44 -19.17 -2.89
CA GLY A 122 13.32 -20.60 -2.55
C GLY A 122 11.95 -21.18 -2.87
N ILE A 123 11.05 -20.39 -3.45
CA ILE A 123 9.74 -20.81 -3.93
C ILE A 123 9.85 -20.87 -5.45
N GLU A 124 9.89 -22.09 -6.00
CA GLU A 124 10.15 -22.33 -7.43
C GLU A 124 9.21 -21.53 -8.35
N ALA A 125 7.92 -21.45 -7.98
CA ALA A 125 6.93 -20.69 -8.75
C ALA A 125 7.24 -19.19 -8.81
N ILE A 126 7.74 -18.61 -7.71
CA ILE A 126 8.11 -17.20 -7.65
C ILE A 126 9.45 -16.98 -8.34
N ASP A 127 10.44 -17.83 -8.08
CA ASP A 127 11.79 -17.69 -8.66
C ASP A 127 11.80 -17.82 -10.20
N LYS A 128 10.81 -18.52 -10.79
CA LYS A 128 10.61 -18.57 -12.24
C LYS A 128 10.08 -17.26 -12.84
N ILE A 129 9.33 -16.48 -12.07
CA ILE A 129 8.62 -15.28 -12.54
C ILE A 129 9.37 -14.01 -12.12
N LEU A 130 9.95 -14.00 -10.92
CA LEU A 130 10.61 -12.87 -10.29
C LEU A 130 12.11 -13.15 -10.15
N ILE A 131 12.89 -12.66 -11.11
CA ILE A 131 14.35 -12.74 -11.07
C ILE A 131 14.89 -11.50 -10.35
N LEU A 132 15.30 -11.67 -9.10
CA LEU A 132 15.86 -10.60 -8.27
C LEU A 132 17.37 -10.43 -8.50
N LYS A 133 17.79 -9.20 -8.80
CA LYS A 133 19.20 -8.83 -9.02
C LYS A 133 19.61 -7.63 -8.19
N LYS A 134 20.90 -7.53 -7.90
CA LYS A 134 21.50 -6.32 -7.34
C LYS A 134 21.28 -5.12 -8.26
N GLY A 135 21.10 -3.95 -7.65
CA GLY A 135 20.86 -2.69 -8.37
C GLY A 135 19.43 -2.53 -8.89
N GLN A 136 18.51 -3.43 -8.53
CA GLN A 136 17.09 -3.28 -8.83
C GLN A 136 16.34 -2.67 -7.65
N LEU A 137 15.35 -1.84 -7.96
CA LEU A 137 14.28 -1.48 -7.05
C LEU A 137 13.07 -2.35 -7.38
N VAL A 138 12.52 -3.03 -6.38
CA VAL A 138 11.39 -3.97 -6.54
C VAL A 138 10.29 -3.58 -5.56
N PHE A 139 9.08 -3.43 -6.08
CA PHE A 139 7.88 -3.17 -5.28
C PHE A 139 7.07 -4.46 -5.14
N LEU A 140 6.73 -4.82 -3.91
CA LEU A 140 5.86 -5.94 -3.59
C LEU A 140 4.55 -5.37 -3.00
N GLN A 141 3.43 -5.65 -3.66
CA GLN A 141 2.12 -5.19 -3.23
C GLN A 141 1.16 -6.36 -3.07
N GLY A 142 0.39 -6.34 -1.98
CA GLY A 142 -0.59 -7.36 -1.61
C GLY A 142 -0.23 -8.05 -0.30
N GLU A 143 -1.20 -8.79 0.25
CA GLU A 143 -1.11 -9.47 1.54
C GLU A 143 0.19 -10.27 1.79
N PRO A 144 0.72 -11.09 0.83
CA PRO A 144 1.92 -11.89 1.08
C PRO A 144 3.23 -11.09 1.03
N SER A 145 3.20 -9.80 0.69
CA SER A 145 4.41 -9.00 0.42
C SER A 145 5.31 -8.88 1.65
N ASN A 146 4.71 -8.69 2.83
CA ASN A 146 5.49 -8.56 4.07
C ASN A 146 6.24 -9.86 4.39
N ALA A 147 5.52 -10.99 4.40
CA ALA A 147 6.11 -12.31 4.63
C ALA A 147 7.23 -12.64 3.62
N LEU A 148 7.03 -12.31 2.34
CA LEU A 148 8.06 -12.49 1.31
C LEU A 148 9.29 -11.60 1.57
N SER A 149 9.09 -10.37 2.03
CA SER A 149 10.19 -9.46 2.35
C SER A 149 11.02 -9.93 3.55
N LEU A 150 10.38 -10.45 4.60
CA LEU A 150 11.05 -11.04 5.77
C LEU A 150 11.81 -12.32 5.39
N LEU A 151 11.24 -13.17 4.54
CA LEU A 151 11.94 -14.33 3.98
C LEU A 151 13.21 -13.90 3.22
N LEU A 152 13.13 -12.87 2.38
CA LEU A 152 14.28 -12.35 1.64
C LEU A 152 15.36 -11.80 2.56
N CYS A 153 15.00 -11.19 3.70
CA CYS A 153 15.97 -10.74 4.71
C CYS A 153 16.80 -11.91 5.24
N VAL A 154 16.14 -13.02 5.63
CA VAL A 154 16.85 -14.23 6.09
C VAL A 154 17.70 -14.82 4.97
N ARG A 155 17.14 -14.94 3.76
CA ARG A 155 17.84 -15.55 2.62
C ARG A 155 19.04 -14.76 2.14
N ALA A 156 19.05 -13.44 2.30
CA ALA A 156 20.20 -12.60 1.94
C ALA A 156 21.46 -12.99 2.73
N THR A 157 21.32 -13.51 3.95
CA THR A 157 22.43 -13.97 4.78
C THR A 157 23.08 -15.28 4.29
N LEU A 158 22.38 -16.06 3.43
CA LEU A 158 22.88 -17.31 2.88
C LEU A 158 23.99 -17.09 1.83
N PRO A 159 24.91 -18.04 1.64
CA PRO A 159 25.88 -17.96 0.55
C PRO A 159 25.23 -18.06 -0.84
N PRO A 160 25.87 -17.49 -1.87
CA PRO A 160 25.49 -17.74 -3.26
C PRO A 160 25.48 -19.25 -3.58
N PRO A 161 24.58 -19.73 -4.46
CA PRO A 161 23.61 -18.98 -5.24
C PRO A 161 22.24 -18.78 -4.54
N ARG A 162 22.07 -19.25 -3.30
CA ARG A 162 20.78 -19.15 -2.58
C ARG A 162 20.54 -17.77 -1.98
N GLY A 163 21.63 -17.06 -1.65
CA GLY A 163 21.62 -15.73 -1.07
C GLY A 163 22.83 -14.90 -1.48
N LEU A 164 23.11 -13.85 -0.71
CA LEU A 164 24.10 -12.82 -1.03
C LEU A 164 25.32 -12.84 -0.10
N ASN A 165 25.28 -13.66 0.95
CA ASN A 165 26.15 -13.63 2.12
C ASN A 165 26.34 -12.21 2.64
N THR A 166 25.26 -11.46 2.81
CA THR A 166 25.28 -10.04 3.12
C THR A 166 24.44 -9.73 4.34
N ASP A 167 24.74 -8.60 4.98
CA ASP A 167 23.87 -7.98 5.97
C ASP A 167 22.71 -7.25 5.28
N VAL A 168 21.66 -7.01 6.05
CA VAL A 168 20.39 -6.45 5.58
C VAL A 168 20.04 -5.23 6.40
N VAL A 169 19.65 -4.15 5.73
CA VAL A 169 19.04 -2.99 6.40
C VAL A 169 17.53 -3.06 6.19
N PHE A 170 16.78 -3.07 7.29
CA PHE A 170 15.32 -3.07 7.28
C PHE A 170 14.80 -1.76 7.87
N ILE A 171 14.11 -0.95 7.07
CA ILE A 171 13.39 0.23 7.51
C ILE A 171 11.93 -0.16 7.70
N ASP A 172 11.47 -0.13 8.95
CA ASP A 172 10.11 -0.47 9.33
C ASP A 172 9.24 0.79 9.41
N ALA A 173 8.58 1.14 8.29
CA ALA A 173 7.67 2.29 8.25
C ALA A 173 6.21 1.91 8.53
N GLY A 174 5.82 0.66 8.24
CA GLY A 174 4.47 0.14 8.51
C GLY A 174 4.28 -0.54 9.87
N ASN A 175 5.31 -0.63 10.72
CA ASN A 175 5.32 -1.47 11.91
C ASN A 175 4.97 -2.95 11.58
N LEU A 176 5.58 -3.48 10.52
CA LEU A 176 5.34 -4.80 9.95
C LEU A 176 6.50 -5.77 10.15
N PHE A 177 7.62 -5.33 10.71
CA PHE A 177 8.71 -6.23 11.05
C PHE A 177 8.29 -7.22 12.15
N ASP A 178 8.36 -8.51 11.84
CA ASP A 178 7.97 -9.57 12.78
C ASP A 178 9.14 -10.53 13.04
N THR A 179 9.64 -10.48 14.29
CA THR A 179 10.74 -11.34 14.76
C THR A 179 10.34 -12.82 14.76
N TYR A 180 9.07 -13.15 14.98
CA TYR A 180 8.61 -14.55 14.98
C TYR A 180 8.66 -15.15 13.58
N THR A 181 8.20 -14.41 12.56
CA THR A 181 8.32 -14.82 11.16
C THR A 181 9.79 -15.00 10.75
N ILE A 182 10.70 -14.11 11.19
CA ILE A 182 12.15 -14.28 10.97
C ILE A 182 12.67 -15.58 11.61
N ALA A 183 12.38 -15.81 12.90
CA ALA A 183 12.80 -17.01 13.62
C ALA A 183 12.24 -18.29 12.97
N GLN A 184 11.01 -18.25 12.47
CA GLN A 184 10.41 -19.36 11.73
C GLN A 184 11.17 -19.65 10.42
N HIS A 185 11.55 -18.61 9.67
CA HIS A 185 12.36 -18.77 8.46
C HIS A 185 13.77 -19.30 8.76
N ILE A 186 14.42 -18.82 9.83
CA ILE A 186 15.71 -19.32 10.31
C ILE A 186 15.62 -20.82 10.61
N THR A 187 14.61 -21.22 11.39
CA THR A 187 14.37 -22.62 11.76
C THR A 187 14.14 -23.49 10.54
N ASN A 188 13.26 -23.06 9.62
CA ASN A 188 12.93 -23.80 8.41
C ASN A 188 14.12 -23.97 7.44
N LEU A 189 15.10 -23.06 7.51
CA LEU A 189 16.32 -23.10 6.72
C LEU A 189 17.50 -23.72 7.47
N GLU A 190 17.28 -24.21 8.71
CA GLU A 190 18.30 -24.83 9.57
C GLU A 190 19.51 -23.93 9.80
N LEU A 191 19.27 -22.64 10.04
CA LEU A 191 20.30 -21.62 10.25
C LEU A 191 20.55 -21.34 11.72
N ASP A 192 21.73 -20.78 12.00
CA ASP A 192 22.08 -20.27 13.32
C ASP A 192 21.36 -18.94 13.59
N ASP A 193 20.52 -18.93 14.63
CA ASP A 193 19.61 -17.82 14.94
C ASP A 193 20.34 -16.53 15.31
N GLU A 194 21.29 -16.61 16.25
CA GLU A 194 22.09 -15.46 16.69
C GLU A 194 22.86 -14.83 15.53
N ARG A 195 23.46 -15.68 14.67
CA ARG A 195 24.18 -15.21 13.49
C ARG A 195 23.25 -14.53 12.47
N VAL A 196 22.04 -15.02 12.24
CA VAL A 196 21.13 -14.38 11.27
C VAL A 196 20.57 -13.09 11.83
N HIS A 197 20.11 -13.09 13.08
CA HIS A 197 19.58 -11.87 13.72
C HIS A 197 20.63 -10.76 13.82
N GLY A 198 21.89 -11.09 14.12
CA GLY A 198 22.98 -10.12 14.15
C GLY A 198 23.32 -9.46 12.81
N ARG A 199 22.77 -9.97 11.69
CA ARG A 199 22.97 -9.45 10.34
C ARG A 199 21.79 -8.66 9.79
N ILE A 200 20.70 -8.55 10.53
CA ILE A 200 19.49 -7.81 10.14
C ILE A 200 19.40 -6.56 11.00
N HIS A 201 19.73 -5.42 10.39
CA HIS A 201 19.79 -4.10 11.03
C HIS A 201 18.45 -3.39 10.86
N LEU A 202 17.65 -3.37 11.93
CA LEU A 202 16.31 -2.79 11.96
C LEU A 202 16.34 -1.32 12.39
N SER A 203 15.68 -0.46 11.61
CA SER A 203 15.35 0.91 12.01
C SER A 203 13.86 1.17 11.84
N ARG A 204 13.19 1.66 12.88
CA ARG A 204 11.75 1.94 12.85
C ARG A 204 11.48 3.43 12.70
N ALA A 205 10.57 3.78 11.79
CA ALA A 205 10.01 5.12 11.69
C ALA A 205 8.68 5.21 12.45
N PHE A 206 8.41 6.37 13.02
CA PHE A 206 7.16 6.71 13.71
C PHE A 206 6.46 7.92 13.08
N THR A 207 7.06 8.55 12.06
CA THR A 207 6.51 9.69 11.32
C THR A 207 6.94 9.63 9.86
N HIS A 208 6.17 10.21 8.94
CA HIS A 208 6.53 10.29 7.52
C HIS A 208 7.86 11.03 7.31
N HIS A 209 8.14 12.09 8.09
CA HIS A 209 9.43 12.78 8.06
C HIS A 209 10.60 11.84 8.43
N GLN A 210 10.41 10.93 9.39
CA GLN A 210 11.44 9.94 9.71
C GLN A 210 11.63 8.92 8.59
N VAL A 211 10.57 8.48 7.91
CA VAL A 211 10.70 7.60 6.72
C VAL A 211 11.55 8.28 5.65
N TYR A 212 11.24 9.54 5.34
CA TYR A 212 12.01 10.34 4.38
C TYR A 212 13.48 10.43 4.78
N ASN A 213 13.78 10.84 6.01
CA ASN A 213 15.15 10.98 6.51
C ASN A 213 15.90 9.63 6.53
N LEU A 214 15.23 8.54 6.90
CA LEU A 214 15.84 7.21 6.90
C LEU A 214 16.23 6.78 5.49
N ILE A 215 15.37 7.01 4.50
CA ILE A 215 15.61 6.60 3.11
C ILE A 215 16.64 7.51 2.43
N MET A 216 16.48 8.83 2.54
CA MET A 216 17.28 9.79 1.77
C MET A 216 18.65 10.04 2.40
N ASP A 217 18.71 10.12 3.74
CA ASP A 217 19.94 10.56 4.42
C ASP A 217 20.68 9.42 5.12
N LYS A 218 19.97 8.44 5.69
CA LYS A 218 20.59 7.42 6.56
C LYS A 218 20.89 6.10 5.84
N LEU A 219 20.03 5.68 4.93
CA LEU A 219 20.16 4.39 4.25
C LEU A 219 21.48 4.25 3.49
N PRO A 220 21.97 5.24 2.72
CA PRO A 220 23.25 5.10 2.02
C PRO A 220 24.41 4.81 2.98
N SER A 221 24.52 5.57 4.07
CA SER A 221 25.58 5.37 5.07
C SER A 221 25.43 4.04 5.81
N ALA A 222 24.20 3.60 6.13
CA ALA A 222 23.96 2.32 6.78
C ALA A 222 24.33 1.13 5.88
N LEU A 223 24.07 1.23 4.57
CA LEU A 223 24.48 0.20 3.61
C LEU A 223 26.00 0.05 3.56
N ASP A 224 26.73 1.16 3.58
CA ASP A 224 28.20 1.16 3.61
C ASP A 224 28.75 0.65 4.96
N GLU A 225 28.21 1.13 6.08
CA GLU A 225 28.65 0.77 7.45
C GLU A 225 28.51 -0.73 7.72
N TYR A 226 27.38 -1.33 7.32
CA TYR A 226 27.10 -2.75 7.57
C TYR A 226 27.51 -3.66 6.41
N GLU A 227 28.15 -3.11 5.36
CA GLU A 227 28.43 -3.83 4.10
C GLU A 227 27.18 -4.55 3.53
N ALA A 228 26.01 -3.94 3.72
CA ALA A 228 24.72 -4.51 3.37
C ALA A 228 24.43 -4.36 1.86
N ARG A 229 23.87 -5.40 1.26
CA ARG A 229 23.54 -5.46 -0.18
C ARG A 229 22.06 -5.68 -0.46
N LEU A 230 21.25 -5.68 0.60
CA LEU A 230 19.80 -5.69 0.55
C LEU A 230 19.27 -4.64 1.53
N ALA A 231 18.43 -3.75 1.03
CA ALA A 231 17.58 -2.87 1.83
C ALA A 231 16.12 -3.27 1.64
N VAL A 232 15.36 -3.28 2.72
CA VAL A 232 13.90 -3.46 2.68
C VAL A 232 13.25 -2.28 3.39
N VAL A 233 12.20 -1.72 2.79
CA VAL A 233 11.36 -0.68 3.41
C VAL A 233 9.94 -1.26 3.49
N SER A 234 9.44 -1.50 4.71
CA SER A 234 8.08 -2.00 4.90
C SER A 234 7.08 -0.85 4.80
N ASP A 235 6.01 -1.04 4.03
CA ASP A 235 4.90 -0.09 3.82
C ASP A 235 5.32 1.39 3.86
N ILE A 236 6.02 1.81 2.80
CA ILE A 236 6.54 3.18 2.65
C ILE A 236 5.43 4.25 2.72
N THR A 237 4.17 3.88 2.48
CA THR A 237 3.03 4.80 2.44
C THR A 237 2.30 4.94 3.78
N ALA A 238 2.42 3.98 4.70
CA ALA A 238 1.62 3.93 5.93
C ALA A 238 1.65 5.24 6.73
N LEU A 239 2.84 5.77 6.99
CA LEU A 239 3.01 6.98 7.83
C LEU A 239 2.62 8.28 7.12
N PHE A 240 2.51 8.27 5.79
CA PHE A 240 1.93 9.39 5.04
C PHE A 240 0.41 9.37 5.12
N CYS A 241 -0.19 8.19 5.27
CA CYS A 241 -1.63 8.00 5.41
C CYS A 241 -2.14 8.15 6.85
N ASP A 242 -1.28 8.49 7.81
CA ASP A 242 -1.67 8.62 9.21
C ASP A 242 -2.69 9.76 9.38
N PRO A 243 -3.84 9.53 10.06
CA PRO A 243 -4.86 10.56 10.28
C PRO A 243 -4.37 11.82 10.98
N ASP A 244 -3.28 11.74 11.76
CA ASP A 244 -2.69 12.87 12.48
C ASP A 244 -1.78 13.74 11.60
N VAL A 245 -1.52 13.31 10.35
CA VAL A 245 -0.83 14.12 9.34
C VAL A 245 -1.71 15.32 8.97
N ARG A 246 -1.25 16.52 9.32
CA ARG A 246 -2.01 17.77 9.10
C ARG A 246 -2.07 18.18 7.63
N ASP A 247 -0.96 18.00 6.92
CA ASP A 247 -0.89 18.29 5.49
C ASP A 247 -1.25 17.04 4.69
N LYS A 248 -2.54 16.93 4.35
CA LYS A 248 -3.05 15.83 3.54
C LYS A 248 -2.62 15.92 2.09
N LYS A 249 -2.02 17.04 1.65
CA LYS A 249 -1.60 17.18 0.26
C LYS A 249 -0.51 16.17 -0.06
N GLU A 250 0.53 16.08 0.77
CA GLU A 250 1.59 15.08 0.61
C GLU A 250 1.03 13.65 0.60
N SER A 251 0.06 13.36 1.46
CA SER A 251 -0.63 12.05 1.49
C SER A 251 -1.43 11.76 0.23
N ILE A 252 -2.03 12.77 -0.41
CA ILE A 252 -2.80 12.62 -1.64
C ILE A 252 -1.88 12.49 -2.85
N ASP A 253 -0.78 13.25 -2.87
CA ASP A 253 0.19 13.31 -3.97
C ASP A 253 0.97 12.00 -4.15
N ILE A 254 1.04 11.13 -3.13
CA ILE A 254 1.66 9.80 -3.24
C ILE A 254 0.76 8.75 -3.92
N PHE A 255 -0.49 9.08 -4.25
CA PHE A 255 -1.48 8.16 -4.85
C PHE A 255 -2.05 8.68 -6.17
#